data_AF-A0A7Y6ZWL6-F1
#
_entry.id   AF-A0A7Y6ZWL6-F1
#
_cell.length_a   1.000
_cell.length_b   1.000
_cell.length_c   1.000
_cell.angle_alpha   90.00
_cell.angle_beta   90.00
_cell.angle_gamma   90.00
#
_symmetry.space_group_name_H-M   'P 1'
#
loop_
_entity.id
_entity.type
_entity.pdbx_description
1 polymer ?
#
loop_
_entity_poly.entity_id
_entity_poly.type
_entity_poly.pdbx_seq_one_letter_code
_entity_poly.pdbx_strand_id
1 'polypeptide(L)'
;MKVKKSPYALSSAVFPVLIAVALLWVIQSAGVLFELPLNTLGVIPRDWSRLYGVLTSALVHGSYEHLFNNTLPLVVLGSMVRYGYPKSRGKVLLLVWLVSGAGVWLFGRESVHLGASGISHGLFFFL
;
A
#
# COMPACT_ATOMS: atom_id res chain seq x y z
N MET A 1 -15.48 32.60 11.38
CA MET A 1 -16.01 31.77 10.26
C MET A 1 -14.98 30.69 9.93
N LYS A 2 -15.22 29.40 10.22
CA LYS A 2 -14.27 28.32 9.85
C LYS A 2 -14.39 28.09 8.35
N VAL A 3 -13.37 28.45 7.58
CA VAL A 3 -13.29 28.15 6.14
C VAL A 3 -13.30 26.62 5.99
N LYS A 4 -14.40 26.05 5.48
CA LYS A 4 -14.44 24.64 5.09
C LYS A 4 -13.42 24.46 3.96
N LYS A 5 -12.30 23.79 4.23
CA LYS A 5 -11.34 23.41 3.19
C LYS A 5 -12.07 22.57 2.13
N SER A 6 -11.98 22.98 0.88
CA SER A 6 -12.51 22.21 -0.24
C SER A 6 -11.90 20.81 -0.22
N PRO A 7 -12.70 19.72 -0.27
CA PRO A 7 -12.19 18.36 -0.33
C PRO A 7 -11.41 18.07 -1.63
N TYR A 8 -11.45 19.01 -2.59
CA TYR A 8 -10.79 18.96 -3.89
C TYR A 8 -9.46 19.74 -3.93
N ALA A 9 -8.96 20.25 -2.81
CA ALA A 9 -7.63 20.88 -2.80
C ALA A 9 -6.53 19.82 -3.00
N LEU A 10 -5.58 20.08 -3.89
CA LEU A 10 -4.45 19.18 -4.18
C LEU A 10 -3.71 18.76 -2.90
N SER A 11 -3.49 19.71 -1.99
CA SER A 11 -2.86 19.44 -0.68
C SER A 11 -3.65 18.45 0.19
N SER A 12 -4.99 18.44 0.09
CA SER A 12 -5.86 17.50 0.81
C SER A 12 -5.87 16.10 0.20
N ALA A 13 -5.46 15.98 -1.07
CA ALA A 13 -5.23 14.69 -1.73
C ALA A 13 -3.85 14.13 -1.42
N VAL A 14 -2.80 14.95 -1.52
CA VAL A 14 -1.39 14.53 -1.38
C VAL A 14 -1.01 14.23 0.08
N PHE A 15 -1.39 15.09 1.02
CA PHE A 15 -0.90 14.99 2.41
C PHE A 15 -1.19 13.64 3.09
N PRO A 16 -2.40 13.05 2.98
CA PRO A 16 -2.67 11.72 3.53
C PRO A 16 -1.86 10.60 2.89
N VAL A 17 -1.50 10.74 1.60
CA VAL A 17 -0.68 9.75 0.89
C VAL A 17 0.77 9.83 1.36
N LEU A 18 1.29 11.05 1.55
CA LEU A 18 2.61 11.25 2.14
C LEU A 18 2.70 10.66 3.55
N ILE A 19 1.66 10.81 4.38
CA ILE A 19 1.60 10.17 5.70
C ILE A 19 1.64 8.64 5.56
N ALA A 20 0.85 8.07 4.66
CA ALA A 20 0.83 6.63 4.45
C ALA A 20 2.20 6.11 3.99
N VAL A 21 2.85 6.79 3.05
CA VAL A 21 4.20 6.43 2.58
C VAL A 21 5.24 6.61 3.69
N ALA A 22 5.19 7.70 4.45
CA ALA A 22 6.07 7.91 5.59
C ALA A 22 5.91 6.80 6.64
N LEU A 23 4.70 6.32 6.87
CA LEU A 23 4.46 5.17 7.75
C LEU A 23 5.16 3.90 7.24
N LEU A 24 5.16 3.63 5.92
CA LEU A 24 5.90 2.49 5.35
C LEU A 24 7.40 2.60 5.61
N TRP A 25 7.96 3.80 5.47
CA TRP A 25 9.37 4.08 5.82
C TRP A 25 9.65 3.88 7.30
N VAL A 26 8.76 4.33 8.18
CA VAL A 26 8.87 4.10 9.63
C VAL A 26 8.83 2.61 9.94
N ILE A 27 7.90 1.84 9.36
CA ILE A 27 7.80 0.39 9.56
C ILE A 27 9.10 -0.30 9.11
N GLN A 28 9.62 0.04 7.93
CA GLN A 28 10.86 -0.56 7.41
C GLN A 28 12.06 -0.25 8.31
N SER A 29 12.20 1.01 8.72
CA SER A 29 13.29 1.44 9.59
C SER A 29 13.19 0.82 10.99
N ALA A 30 11.98 0.72 11.54
CA ALA A 30 11.75 0.04 12.82
C ALA A 30 12.07 -1.46 12.71
N GLY A 31 11.74 -2.10 11.59
CA GLY A 31 12.10 -3.50 11.34
C GLY A 31 13.60 -3.74 11.40
N VAL A 32 14.38 -2.83 10.84
CA VAL A 32 15.86 -2.90 10.90
C VAL A 32 16.38 -2.57 12.29
N LEU A 33 15.89 -1.49 12.91
CA LEU A 33 16.39 -0.99 14.19
C LEU A 33 16.11 -1.94 15.36
N PHE A 34 14.96 -2.61 15.35
CA PHE A 34 14.53 -3.51 16.42
C PHE A 34 14.57 -4.99 16.01
N GLU A 35 15.20 -5.31 14.88
CA GLU A 35 15.33 -6.67 14.34
C GLU A 35 13.98 -7.42 14.23
N LEU A 36 12.91 -6.70 13.86
CA LEU A 36 11.57 -7.28 13.78
C LEU A 36 11.46 -8.21 12.57
N PRO A 37 10.82 -9.38 12.70
CA PRO A 37 10.66 -10.33 11.61
C PRO A 37 9.54 -9.90 10.65
N LEU A 38 9.69 -8.76 9.97
CA LEU A 38 8.66 -8.17 9.09
C LEU A 38 8.25 -9.09 7.91
N ASN A 39 9.12 -10.02 7.51
CA ASN A 39 8.80 -11.04 6.52
C ASN A 39 7.67 -12.00 6.96
N THR A 40 7.41 -12.11 8.26
CA THR A 40 6.25 -12.86 8.77
C THR A 40 4.93 -12.20 8.38
N LEU A 41 4.92 -10.90 8.10
CA LEU A 41 3.74 -10.15 7.64
C LEU A 41 3.48 -10.30 6.13
N GLY A 42 4.33 -11.02 5.41
CA GLY A 42 4.15 -11.32 3.98
C GLY A 42 3.14 -12.42 3.71
N VAL A 43 2.62 -12.40 2.49
CA VAL A 43 1.74 -13.46 1.97
C VAL A 43 2.58 -14.60 1.41
N ILE A 44 2.23 -15.83 1.76
CA ILE A 44 2.74 -17.04 1.11
C ILE A 44 1.58 -17.64 0.32
N PRO A 45 1.71 -17.84 -1.00
CA PRO A 45 0.61 -18.32 -1.82
C PRO A 45 0.13 -19.70 -1.38
N ARG A 46 -1.20 -19.84 -1.31
CA ARG A 46 -1.93 -21.07 -0.95
C ARG A 46 -1.65 -21.62 0.46
N ASP A 47 -0.97 -20.86 1.31
CA ASP A 47 -0.79 -21.17 2.73
C ASP A 47 -1.86 -20.45 3.56
N TRP A 48 -2.74 -21.24 4.18
CA TRP A 48 -3.83 -20.73 5.02
C TRP A 48 -3.32 -20.04 6.29
N SER A 49 -2.19 -20.49 6.84
CA SER A 49 -1.59 -19.85 8.02
C SER A 49 -1.10 -18.43 7.70
N ARG A 50 -0.81 -18.15 6.42
CA ARG A 50 -0.31 -16.86 5.92
C ARG A 50 -1.37 -16.02 5.21
N LEU A 51 -2.65 -16.38 5.32
CA LEU A 51 -3.75 -15.63 4.69
C LEU A 51 -3.85 -14.18 5.20
N TYR A 52 -3.48 -13.93 6.47
CA TYR A 52 -3.41 -12.57 7.00
C TYR A 52 -2.44 -11.66 6.21
N GLY A 53 -1.47 -12.26 5.52
CA GLY A 53 -0.56 -11.59 4.59
C GLY A 53 -1.28 -10.81 3.49
N VAL A 54 -2.50 -11.20 3.11
CA VAL A 54 -3.34 -10.43 2.16
C VAL A 54 -3.59 -9.00 2.67
N LEU A 55 -3.70 -8.83 3.99
CA LEU A 55 -3.90 -7.53 4.62
C LEU A 55 -2.56 -6.85 4.90
N THR A 56 -1.57 -7.60 5.38
CA THR A 56 -0.35 -7.01 5.96
C THR A 56 0.81 -6.87 4.99
N SER A 57 0.87 -7.63 3.89
CA SER A 57 2.04 -7.66 3.00
C SER A 57 2.34 -6.32 2.36
N ALA A 58 1.31 -5.51 2.08
CA ALA A 58 1.46 -4.18 1.50
C ALA A 58 2.18 -3.19 2.44
N LEU A 59 2.22 -3.48 3.74
CA LEU A 59 2.82 -2.61 4.75
C LEU A 59 4.32 -2.85 4.96
N VAL A 60 4.85 -3.97 4.48
CA VAL A 60 6.22 -4.44 4.73
C VAL A 60 6.97 -4.63 3.43
N HIS A 61 8.28 -4.41 3.43
CA HIS A 61 9.12 -4.50 2.23
C HIS A 61 10.35 -5.37 2.50
N GLY A 62 10.82 -6.07 1.46
CA GLY A 62 11.99 -6.94 1.56
C GLY A 62 13.32 -6.19 1.61
N SER A 63 13.35 -4.94 1.16
CA SER A 63 14.54 -4.07 1.16
C SER A 63 14.15 -2.60 1.06
N TYR A 64 15.08 -1.69 1.39
CA TYR A 64 14.90 -0.26 1.17
C TYR A 64 14.74 0.10 -0.32
N GLU A 65 15.45 -0.60 -1.21
CA GLU A 65 15.29 -0.43 -2.66
C GLU A 65 13.87 -0.77 -3.10
N HIS A 66 13.31 -1.87 -2.58
CA HIS A 66 11.94 -2.25 -2.88
C HIS A 66 10.94 -1.19 -2.38
N LEU A 67 11.11 -0.66 -1.16
CA LEU A 67 10.27 0.42 -0.64
C LEU A 67 10.42 1.72 -1.45
N PHE A 68 11.63 2.07 -1.84
CA PHE A 68 11.92 3.25 -2.65
C PHE A 68 11.20 3.17 -4.01
N ASN A 69 11.27 2.01 -4.68
CA ASN A 69 10.59 1.80 -5.96
C ASN A 69 9.05 1.87 -5.88
N ASN A 70 8.47 1.64 -4.70
CA ASN A 70 7.03 1.81 -4.46
C ASN A 70 6.65 3.25 -4.08
N THR A 71 7.58 4.05 -3.59
CA THR A 71 7.32 5.40 -3.06
C THR A 71 6.71 6.32 -4.12
N LEU A 72 7.37 6.49 -5.27
CA LEU A 72 6.89 7.40 -6.31
C LEU A 72 5.52 6.98 -6.88
N PRO A 73 5.31 5.71 -7.30
CA PRO A 73 3.98 5.27 -7.76
C PRO A 73 2.87 5.47 -6.73
N LEU A 74 3.12 5.16 -5.46
CA LEU A 74 2.12 5.35 -4.41
C LEU A 74 1.77 6.84 -4.21
N VAL A 75 2.77 7.72 -4.16
CA VAL A 75 2.55 9.16 -4.01
C VAL A 75 1.74 9.71 -5.18
N VAL A 76 2.13 9.38 -6.42
CA VAL A 76 1.47 9.91 -7.62
C VAL A 76 0.07 9.33 -7.77
N LEU A 77 -0.06 8.01 -7.87
CA LEU A 77 -1.34 7.34 -8.16
C LEU A 77 -2.32 7.47 -6.99
N GLY A 78 -1.83 7.35 -5.76
CA GLY A 78 -2.64 7.56 -4.57
C GLY A 78 -3.20 8.98 -4.50
N SER A 79 -2.39 9.99 -4.84
CA SER A 79 -2.85 11.39 -4.88
C SER A 79 -3.86 11.62 -5.99
N MET A 80 -3.62 11.06 -7.19
CA MET A 80 -4.54 11.16 -8.34
C MET A 80 -5.90 10.54 -8.03
N VAL A 81 -5.95 9.35 -7.43
CA VAL A 81 -7.23 8.72 -7.02
C VAL A 81 -7.93 9.55 -5.95
N ARG A 82 -7.20 10.06 -4.95
CA ARG A 82 -7.81 10.90 -3.90
C ARG A 82 -8.34 12.23 -4.43
N TYR A 83 -7.69 12.80 -5.45
CA TYR A 83 -8.04 14.07 -6.08
C TYR A 83 -9.19 13.91 -7.08
N GLY A 84 -9.05 13.00 -8.05
CA GLY A 84 -10.01 12.80 -9.14
C GLY A 84 -11.26 12.02 -8.72
N TYR A 85 -11.16 11.16 -7.71
CA TYR A 85 -12.21 10.23 -7.33
C TYR A 85 -12.59 10.29 -5.83
N PRO A 86 -12.94 11.47 -5.27
CA PRO A 86 -13.12 11.64 -3.82
C PRO A 86 -14.25 10.80 -3.21
N LYS A 87 -15.26 10.42 -4.02
CA LYS A 87 -16.37 9.56 -3.59
C LYS A 87 -16.02 8.07 -3.58
N SER A 88 -15.12 7.61 -4.45
CA SER A 88 -14.79 6.19 -4.61
C SER A 88 -13.38 5.81 -4.10
N ARG A 89 -12.50 6.77 -3.82
CA ARG A 89 -11.10 6.55 -3.38
C ARG A 89 -10.92 5.48 -2.30
N GLY A 90 -11.81 5.44 -1.30
CA GLY A 90 -11.75 4.46 -0.22
C GLY A 90 -12.11 3.05 -0.68
N LYS A 91 -13.16 2.93 -1.50
CA LYS A 91 -13.58 1.64 -2.09
C LYS A 91 -12.52 1.10 -3.04
N VAL A 92 -11.97 1.98 -3.90
CA VAL A 92 -10.91 1.63 -4.85
C VAL A 92 -9.69 1.13 -4.11
N LEU A 93 -9.19 1.88 -3.12
CA LEU A 93 -8.02 1.47 -2.34
C LEU A 93 -8.25 0.12 -1.64
N LEU A 94 -9.40 -0.05 -0.98
CA LEU A 94 -9.73 -1.30 -0.29
C LEU A 94 -9.81 -2.49 -1.25
N LEU A 95 -10.52 -2.34 -2.38
CA LEU A 95 -10.65 -3.40 -3.36
C LEU A 95 -9.31 -3.75 -3.98
N VAL A 96 -8.55 -2.75 -4.45
CA VAL A 96 -7.23 -2.96 -5.05
C VAL A 96 -6.29 -3.66 -4.07
N TRP A 97 -6.26 -3.23 -2.81
CA TRP A 97 -5.43 -3.86 -1.77
C TRP A 97 -5.82 -5.32 -1.56
N LEU A 98 -7.09 -5.60 -1.26
CA LEU A 98 -7.53 -6.95 -0.92
C LEU A 98 -7.46 -7.89 -2.11
N VAL A 99 -7.89 -7.43 -3.29
CA VAL A 99 -7.92 -8.24 -4.51
C VAL A 99 -6.51 -8.52 -5.01
N SER A 100 -5.58 -7.55 -4.94
CA SER A 100 -4.19 -7.81 -5.32
C SER A 100 -3.52 -8.78 -4.35
N GLY A 101 -3.72 -8.62 -3.04
CA GLY A 101 -3.21 -9.55 -2.04
C GLY A 101 -3.78 -10.97 -2.19
N ALA A 102 -5.11 -11.09 -2.38
CA ALA A 102 -5.77 -12.37 -2.65
C ALA A 102 -5.30 -12.99 -3.97
N GLY A 103 -5.08 -12.18 -5.00
CA GLY A 103 -4.54 -12.62 -6.28
C GLY A 103 -3.13 -13.20 -6.12
N VAL A 104 -2.26 -12.54 -5.35
CA VAL A 104 -0.93 -13.09 -5.00
C VAL A 104 -1.09 -14.39 -4.20
N TRP A 105 -2.03 -14.45 -3.26
CA TRP A 105 -2.26 -15.68 -2.48
C TRP A 105 -2.71 -16.86 -3.35
N LEU A 106 -3.57 -16.62 -4.35
CA LEU A 106 -4.07 -17.67 -5.25
C LEU A 106 -3.04 -18.07 -6.30
N PHE A 107 -2.39 -17.10 -6.94
CA PHE A 107 -1.66 -17.29 -8.20
C PHE A 107 -0.16 -17.01 -8.10
N GLY A 108 0.33 -16.52 -6.95
CA GLY A 108 1.73 -16.20 -6.75
C GLY A 108 2.63 -17.44 -6.74
N ARG A 109 3.92 -17.23 -7.04
CA ARG A 109 4.98 -18.24 -6.88
C ARG A 109 5.21 -18.59 -5.40
N GLU A 110 5.71 -19.78 -5.10
CA GLU A 110 6.02 -20.22 -3.74
C GLU A 110 7.21 -19.46 -3.14
N SER A 111 6.95 -18.24 -2.68
CA SER A 111 7.86 -17.35 -1.99
C SER A 111 7.08 -16.46 -1.04
N VAL A 112 7.76 -15.82 -0.08
CA VAL A 112 7.15 -14.74 0.70
C VAL A 112 7.05 -13.50 -0.19
N HIS A 113 5.83 -13.01 -0.41
CA HIS A 113 5.59 -11.76 -1.14
C HIS A 113 5.31 -10.63 -0.16
N LEU A 114 6.00 -9.52 -0.39
CA LEU A 114 5.99 -8.30 0.41
C LEU A 114 5.83 -7.12 -0.54
N GLY A 115 5.35 -5.99 -0.03
CA GLY A 115 5.37 -4.72 -0.73
C GLY A 115 4.02 -4.26 -1.25
N ALA A 116 3.92 -2.95 -1.45
CA ALA A 116 2.71 -2.26 -1.86
C ALA A 116 2.48 -2.24 -3.39
N SER A 117 3.27 -2.99 -4.16
CA SER A 117 3.27 -2.91 -5.63
C SER A 117 1.93 -3.34 -6.23
N GLY A 118 1.23 -4.29 -5.60
CA GLY A 118 -0.14 -4.67 -5.96
C GLY A 118 -1.12 -3.50 -5.85
N ILE A 119 -0.93 -2.62 -4.86
CA ILE A 119 -1.70 -1.38 -4.73
C ILE A 119 -1.36 -0.44 -5.88
N SER A 120 -0.09 -0.16 -6.13
CA SER A 120 0.33 0.72 -7.22
C SER A 120 -0.19 0.25 -8.58
N HIS A 121 -0.08 -1.04 -8.91
CA HIS A 121 -0.62 -1.58 -10.17
C HIS A 121 -2.15 -1.48 -10.24
N GLY A 122 -2.86 -1.84 -9.17
CA GLY A 122 -4.32 -1.73 -9.18
C GLY A 122 -4.83 -0.30 -9.27
N LEU A 123 -4.14 0.67 -8.64
CA LEU A 123 -4.45 2.09 -8.81
C LEU A 123 -4.13 2.57 -10.22
N PHE A 124 -3.04 2.10 -10.83
CA PHE A 124 -2.68 2.42 -12.22
C PHE A 124 -3.75 1.95 -13.21
N PHE A 125 -4.27 0.72 -13.07
CA PHE A 125 -5.33 0.22 -13.96
C PHE A 125 -6.71 0.84 -13.69
N PHE A 126 -6.94 1.37 -12.49
CA PHE A 126 -8.18 2.06 -12.16
C PHE A 126 -8.26 3.48 -12.74
N LEU A 127 -7.13 4.20 -12.72
CA LEU A 127 -7.03 5.59 -13.19
C LEU A 127 -7.12 5.68 -14.72
#